data_AF-A0A643BVP8-F1
#
_entry.id   AF-A0A643BVP8-F1
#
_cell.length_a   1.000
_cell.length_b   1.000
_cell.length_c   1.000
_cell.angle_alpha   90.00
_cell.angle_beta   90.00
_cell.angle_gamma   90.00
#
_symmetry.space_group_name_H-M   'P 1'
#
loop_
_entity.id
_entity.type
_entity.pdbx_description
1 polymer ?
#
loop_
_entity_poly.entity_id
_entity_poly.type
_entity_poly.pdbx_seq_one_letter_code
_entity_poly.pdbx_strand_id
1 'polypeptide(L)'
;MVQRERMQKGQSSVNVGRGARKRVFVQDEDSGTEVGEGTDEWAQSKATVRPPDQLDLTDAELKEEFTRILTANNPHAPQNIVRYSFKEGTYKLIGFVDQLAVHFSHVGNLIPKDSDEGRRQHYLDELAAGSQESAKVVISETEILEEEEEPKEAEAGSQTDVPAAEDRECQMEPPPRANFSATANQWEIYDAYIEELEKQEKTKEKEKTKTPVAKKMGKMAMRKMTSMESQSDDITKVAQAAKIVERMVNQNTYDDVAQGWKTTLSAFQSCQSTRNPKYNDLFAVGHGSYDFMKQSRGMLLFYSMKNPSFPEYTFSSESGILCLDVHVDHPYLVVVGHYDGNVAIYNLKKPYSQPSFRSSAKCGKHRDPVWQVKWQKDDMDHNLNFFSVSSDGRIVSWTLVKSELVHTDVIKLKVEDSMTKGLEDLQIHTVGCGTAFDFHKEIDYLFLVGTEEGKIYKVRQHCPQCQLLTGPLRPGSLSFSTDPVRTDLRAHQF
;
A
#
# COMPACT_ATOMS: atom_id res chain seq x y z
N MET A 1 4.57 -41.29 12.51
CA MET A 1 4.20 -40.75 13.84
C MET A 1 5.15 -39.60 14.16
N VAL A 2 4.76 -38.67 15.04
CA VAL A 2 5.53 -37.46 15.44
C VAL A 2 6.62 -37.92 16.44
N GLN A 3 7.85 -37.37 16.54
CA GLN A 3 8.19 -35.99 16.93
C GLN A 3 9.50 -35.43 16.32
N ARG A 4 9.56 -34.09 16.27
CA ARG A 4 10.78 -33.26 16.21
C ARG A 4 11.15 -32.82 17.63
N GLU A 5 12.42 -32.50 17.88
CA GLU A 5 12.90 -31.19 18.38
C GLU A 5 14.44 -31.20 18.41
N ARG A 6 15.13 -30.29 17.69
CA ARG A 6 15.52 -28.89 17.97
C ARG A 6 16.88 -28.76 18.71
N MET A 7 17.90 -28.36 17.96
CA MET A 7 19.09 -27.69 18.51
C MET A 7 18.80 -26.21 18.80
N GLN A 8 19.52 -25.63 19.76
CA GLN A 8 19.77 -24.19 19.83
C GLN A 8 21.27 -23.91 19.61
N LYS A 9 21.60 -22.73 19.09
CA LYS A 9 22.96 -22.20 18.98
C LYS A 9 23.07 -20.96 19.85
N GLY A 10 24.06 -20.91 20.75
CA GLY A 10 24.51 -19.66 21.35
C GLY A 10 25.35 -18.86 20.35
N GLN A 11 25.14 -17.54 20.27
CA GLN A 11 25.98 -16.63 19.48
C GLN A 11 26.95 -15.91 20.41
N SER A 12 28.23 -15.82 20.03
CA SER A 12 29.18 -14.88 20.61
C SER A 12 29.42 -13.73 19.62
N SER A 13 29.14 -12.50 20.04
CA SER A 13 29.31 -11.30 19.23
C SER A 13 30.63 -10.60 19.55
N VAL A 14 31.63 -10.76 18.68
CA VAL A 14 32.80 -9.88 18.65
C VAL A 14 32.35 -8.50 18.18
N ASN A 15 32.80 -7.43 18.84
CA ASN A 15 32.67 -6.06 18.33
C ASN A 15 33.95 -5.26 18.57
N VAL A 16 34.24 -4.31 17.68
CA VAL A 16 35.60 -3.81 17.43
C VAL A 16 35.89 -2.51 18.17
N GLY A 17 36.95 -2.50 18.99
CA GLY A 17 37.48 -1.28 19.59
C GLY A 17 38.31 -0.44 18.60
N ARG A 18 37.95 0.84 18.44
CA ARG A 18 38.86 1.89 17.93
C ARG A 18 38.78 3.10 18.86
N GLY A 19 39.91 3.46 19.47
CA GLY A 19 39.99 4.53 20.47
C GLY A 19 40.14 5.94 19.89
N ALA A 20 39.89 6.94 20.74
CA ALA A 20 40.15 8.36 20.48
C ALA A 20 40.77 9.04 21.72
N ARG A 21 41.61 10.07 21.51
CA ARG A 21 42.51 10.64 22.52
C ARG A 21 41.89 11.76 23.39
N LYS A 22 42.20 11.77 24.69
CA LYS A 22 42.45 12.96 25.53
C LYS A 22 43.72 12.64 26.36
N ARG A 23 44.85 13.32 26.20
CA ARG A 23 45.21 14.75 26.37
C ARG A 23 45.34 15.12 27.86
N VAL A 24 46.59 15.34 28.27
CA VAL A 24 47.06 15.65 29.63
C VAL A 24 46.73 17.09 30.03
N PHE A 25 46.55 17.32 31.33
CA PHE A 25 46.88 18.57 32.01
C PHE A 25 47.58 18.24 33.33
N VAL A 26 48.54 19.09 33.73
CA VAL A 26 49.29 19.03 35.00
C VAL A 26 48.87 20.25 35.83
N GLN A 27 48.85 20.11 37.15
CA GLN A 27 48.92 21.24 38.07
C GLN A 27 49.63 20.80 39.35
N ASP A 28 50.65 21.56 39.74
CA ASP A 28 51.57 21.25 40.84
C ASP A 28 51.26 22.04 42.12
N GLU A 29 51.95 21.64 43.20
CA GLU A 29 52.16 22.35 44.48
C GLU A 29 50.95 22.64 45.40
N ASP A 30 51.03 22.15 46.65
CA ASP A 30 51.40 23.03 47.77
C ASP A 30 52.22 22.24 48.82
N SER A 31 52.72 22.92 49.84
CA SER A 31 53.83 22.53 50.73
C SER A 31 53.43 22.46 52.22
N GLY A 32 54.23 21.77 53.05
CA GLY A 32 53.97 21.68 54.50
C GLY A 32 55.02 20.94 55.35
N THR A 33 55.85 21.68 56.07
CA THR A 33 56.62 21.25 57.26
C THR A 33 55.77 21.41 58.54
N GLU A 34 56.07 20.94 59.76
CA GLU A 34 57.23 20.31 60.45
C GLU A 34 56.67 19.63 61.76
N VAL A 35 57.35 18.93 62.70
CA VAL A 35 58.76 18.59 63.08
C VAL A 35 58.75 17.19 63.74
N GLY A 36 59.92 16.53 63.92
CA GLY A 36 60.15 15.47 64.93
C GLY A 36 60.56 14.12 64.33
N GLU A 37 61.84 13.73 64.36
CA GLU A 37 62.61 13.14 65.48
C GLU A 37 62.25 11.65 65.72
N GLY A 38 63.25 10.76 65.67
CA GLY A 38 63.05 9.40 65.16
C GLY A 38 62.95 8.25 66.18
N THR A 39 62.49 7.08 65.70
CA THR A 39 62.72 5.76 66.32
C THR A 39 62.44 4.61 65.32
N ASP A 40 63.32 3.60 65.31
CA ASP A 40 63.22 2.25 64.71
C ASP A 40 62.45 2.03 63.38
N GLU A 41 63.16 2.20 62.25
CA GLU A 41 62.69 1.93 60.89
C GLU A 41 62.61 0.42 60.53
N TRP A 42 62.56 -0.50 61.50
CA TRP A 42 62.48 -1.95 61.26
C TRP A 42 61.05 -2.53 61.29
N ALA A 43 60.05 -1.70 61.63
CA ALA A 43 58.65 -2.11 61.81
C ALA A 43 57.76 -1.95 60.56
N GLN A 44 58.27 -1.42 59.44
CA GLN A 44 57.48 -1.28 58.21
C GLN A 44 57.27 -2.64 57.53
N SER A 45 56.06 -3.18 57.65
CA SER A 45 55.63 -4.37 56.91
C SER A 45 55.77 -4.12 55.40
N LYS A 46 56.53 -4.96 54.69
CA LYS A 46 56.72 -4.87 53.23
C LYS A 46 55.36 -4.77 52.53
N ALA A 47 55.07 -3.62 51.92
CA ALA A 47 53.86 -3.43 51.15
C ALA A 47 53.84 -4.42 49.97
N THR A 48 52.78 -5.23 49.88
CA THR A 48 52.64 -6.23 48.82
C THR A 48 52.41 -5.57 47.47
N VAL A 49 53.50 -5.33 46.73
CA VAL A 49 53.45 -4.85 45.35
C VAL A 49 52.74 -5.91 44.50
N ARG A 50 51.51 -5.62 44.09
CA ARG A 50 50.79 -6.45 43.12
C ARG A 50 51.45 -6.31 41.74
N PRO A 51 51.73 -7.41 41.02
CA PRO A 51 52.16 -7.34 39.62
C PRO A 51 51.10 -6.62 38.76
N PRO A 52 51.50 -5.85 37.73
CA PRO A 52 50.55 -5.12 36.88
C PRO A 52 49.61 -6.03 36.09
N ASP A 53 49.99 -7.29 35.86
CA ASP A 53 49.23 -8.29 35.09
C ASP A 53 48.32 -9.18 35.96
N GLN A 54 48.11 -8.83 37.24
CA GLN A 54 47.25 -9.60 38.14
C GLN A 54 45.76 -9.38 37.80
N LEU A 55 45.04 -10.44 37.39
CA LEU A 55 43.59 -10.37 37.17
C LEU A 55 42.82 -10.07 38.46
N ASP A 56 41.83 -9.18 38.35
CA ASP A 56 40.80 -8.95 39.36
C ASP A 56 39.78 -10.10 39.34
N LEU A 57 39.98 -11.09 40.21
CA LEU A 57 39.07 -12.21 40.43
C LEU A 57 37.94 -11.86 41.41
N THR A 58 36.80 -12.54 41.31
CA THR A 58 35.68 -12.38 42.25
C THR A 58 35.91 -13.09 43.58
N ASP A 59 35.18 -12.69 44.62
CA ASP A 59 35.19 -13.28 45.98
C ASP A 59 34.86 -14.79 46.05
N ALA A 60 34.38 -15.38 44.95
CA ALA A 60 34.16 -16.82 44.81
C ALA A 60 35.41 -17.53 44.25
N GLU A 61 35.97 -17.02 43.16
CA GLU A 61 37.20 -17.52 42.54
C GLU A 61 38.42 -17.35 43.48
N LEU A 62 38.45 -16.27 44.27
CA LEU A 62 39.47 -16.03 45.29
C LEU A 62 39.42 -17.03 46.46
N LYS A 63 38.33 -17.79 46.61
CA LYS A 63 38.15 -18.84 47.64
C LYS A 63 38.31 -20.25 47.09
N GLU A 64 38.65 -20.41 45.82
CA GLU A 64 38.90 -21.73 45.22
C GLU A 64 40.30 -22.22 45.63
N GLU A 65 40.34 -23.28 46.45
CA GLU A 65 41.60 -23.84 46.97
C GLU A 65 42.36 -24.66 45.91
N PHE A 66 43.10 -23.96 45.04
CA PHE A 66 43.94 -24.59 44.02
C PHE A 66 45.09 -25.39 44.62
N THR A 67 44.91 -26.71 44.78
CA THR A 67 45.94 -27.65 45.23
C THR A 67 47.06 -27.81 44.18
N ARG A 68 48.07 -26.93 44.23
CA ARG A 68 49.24 -26.97 43.34
C ARG A 68 50.24 -28.03 43.78
N ILE A 69 50.23 -29.17 43.10
CA ILE A 69 51.25 -30.22 43.26
C ILE A 69 52.55 -29.75 42.59
N LEU A 70 53.62 -29.58 43.37
CA LEU A 70 54.95 -29.31 42.84
C LEU A 70 55.48 -30.58 42.14
N THR A 71 55.90 -30.43 40.88
CA THR A 71 56.51 -31.50 40.08
C THR A 71 57.88 -31.05 39.59
N ALA A 72 58.84 -31.98 39.50
CA ALA A 72 60.20 -31.71 39.06
C ALA A 72 60.34 -31.61 37.52
N ASN A 73 59.32 -31.06 36.85
CA ASN A 73 59.26 -30.92 35.41
C ASN A 73 59.92 -29.60 34.98
N ASN A 74 60.75 -29.65 33.94
CA ASN A 74 61.43 -28.49 33.39
C ASN A 74 60.47 -27.74 32.45
N PRO A 75 60.12 -26.46 32.72
CA PRO A 75 59.20 -25.70 31.87
C PRO A 75 59.74 -25.39 30.46
N HIS A 76 61.04 -25.61 30.21
CA HIS A 76 61.67 -25.47 28.90
C HIS A 76 61.87 -26.81 28.16
N ALA A 77 61.48 -27.95 28.76
CA ALA A 77 61.56 -29.24 28.08
C ALA A 77 60.45 -29.36 27.01
N PRO A 78 60.74 -29.90 25.81
CA PRO A 78 59.72 -30.15 24.81
C PRO A 78 58.75 -31.25 25.28
N GLN A 79 57.45 -31.08 25.06
CA GLN A 79 56.43 -32.03 25.53
C GLN A 79 56.59 -33.45 24.97
N ASN A 80 57.12 -33.57 23.75
CA ASN A 80 57.43 -34.84 23.09
C ASN A 80 58.67 -34.65 22.21
N ILE A 81 59.49 -35.69 22.09
CA ILE A 81 60.57 -35.77 21.10
C ILE A 81 60.24 -36.91 20.13
N VAL A 82 60.34 -36.64 18.84
CA VAL A 82 60.07 -37.59 17.75
C VAL A 82 61.33 -37.72 16.90
N ARG A 83 61.73 -38.95 16.57
CA ARG A 83 62.85 -39.24 15.65
C ARG A 83 62.39 -40.16 14.53
N TYR A 84 62.88 -39.91 13.32
CA TYR A 84 62.60 -40.78 12.17
C TYR A 84 63.41 -42.07 12.26
N SER A 85 62.74 -43.22 12.16
CA SER A 85 63.39 -44.54 12.12
C SER A 85 63.57 -44.97 10.66
N PHE A 86 64.77 -44.75 10.12
CA PHE A 86 65.14 -45.20 8.77
C PHE A 86 64.95 -46.71 8.54
N LYS A 87 65.03 -47.52 9.61
CA LYS A 87 64.79 -48.98 9.55
C LYS A 87 63.31 -49.36 9.38
N GLU A 88 62.39 -48.52 9.85
CA GLU A 88 60.95 -48.82 9.91
C GLU A 88 60.09 -47.80 9.14
N GLY A 89 60.73 -46.91 8.36
CA GLY A 89 60.05 -45.92 7.51
C GLY A 89 59.17 -44.91 8.24
N THR A 90 59.28 -44.81 9.57
CA THR A 90 58.26 -44.20 10.43
C THR A 90 58.85 -43.31 11.51
N TYR A 91 58.10 -42.25 11.86
CA TYR A 91 58.40 -41.39 12.99
C TYR A 91 58.04 -42.07 14.31
N LYS A 92 59.02 -42.19 15.21
CA LYS A 92 58.85 -42.77 16.55
C LYS A 92 58.96 -41.71 17.64
N LEU A 93 57.97 -41.68 18.52
CA LEU A 93 58.01 -40.95 19.79
C LEU A 93 59.04 -41.60 20.72
N ILE A 94 59.86 -40.79 21.40
CA ILE A 94 60.71 -41.23 22.50
C ILE A 94 59.83 -41.24 23.76
N GLY A 95 59.80 -42.38 24.48
CA GLY A 95 58.87 -42.60 25.59
C GLY A 95 59.14 -41.78 26.87
N PHE A 96 60.24 -41.03 26.92
CA PHE A 96 60.55 -40.07 27.98
C PHE A 96 61.31 -38.87 27.40
N VAL A 97 61.24 -37.75 28.09
CA VAL A 97 62.04 -36.53 27.80
C VAL A 97 62.78 -36.15 29.07
N ASP A 98 64.11 -36.00 28.96
CA ASP A 98 64.95 -35.65 30.10
C ASP A 98 64.60 -34.26 30.64
N GLN A 99 64.31 -34.20 31.94
CA GLN A 99 63.96 -32.96 32.64
C GLN A 99 65.19 -32.21 33.21
N LEU A 100 66.40 -32.73 32.99
CA LEU A 100 67.64 -32.15 33.48
C LEU A 100 68.05 -30.91 32.68
N ALA A 101 68.05 -29.74 33.31
CA ALA A 101 68.61 -28.51 32.74
C ALA A 101 70.14 -28.52 32.83
N VAL A 102 70.82 -28.90 31.74
CA VAL A 102 72.28 -28.84 31.62
C VAL A 102 72.70 -27.46 31.15
N HIS A 103 73.21 -26.62 32.07
CA HIS A 103 73.71 -25.27 31.76
C HIS A 103 75.16 -25.24 31.26
N PHE A 104 75.97 -26.22 31.63
CA PHE A 104 77.36 -26.36 31.22
C PHE A 104 77.74 -27.84 31.15
N SER A 105 78.53 -28.22 30.16
CA SER A 105 79.11 -29.56 30.00
C SER A 105 80.46 -29.43 29.30
N HIS A 106 81.43 -30.24 29.70
CA HIS A 106 82.78 -30.23 29.14
C HIS A 106 83.37 -31.64 29.15
N VAL A 107 83.92 -32.09 28.03
CA VAL A 107 84.58 -33.39 27.89
C VAL A 107 86.08 -33.17 28.09
N GLY A 108 86.68 -33.93 29.02
CA GLY A 108 88.10 -33.80 29.37
C GLY A 108 88.98 -34.87 28.70
N ASN A 109 90.18 -34.48 28.28
CA ASN A 109 91.14 -35.34 27.56
C ASN A 109 92.23 -35.93 28.47
N LEU A 110 92.02 -35.99 29.80
CA LEU A 110 93.01 -36.48 30.76
C LEU A 110 92.81 -37.97 31.05
N ILE A 111 93.80 -38.80 30.68
CA ILE A 111 93.78 -40.26 30.84
C ILE A 111 94.75 -40.66 31.96
N PRO A 112 94.31 -41.36 33.03
CA PRO A 112 95.23 -41.86 34.07
C PRO A 112 96.15 -42.96 33.52
N LYS A 113 97.44 -42.93 33.85
CA LYS A 113 98.42 -43.93 33.37
C LYS A 113 98.07 -45.37 33.78
N ASP A 114 97.55 -45.55 34.99
CA ASP A 114 97.13 -46.86 35.52
C ASP A 114 95.80 -47.36 34.93
N SER A 115 95.11 -46.54 34.13
CA SER A 115 93.90 -46.94 33.44
C SER A 115 94.21 -47.91 32.29
N ASP A 116 93.19 -48.64 31.86
CA ASP A 116 93.34 -49.62 30.79
C ASP A 116 93.62 -48.97 29.43
N GLU A 117 93.09 -47.77 29.21
CA GLU A 117 93.40 -46.94 28.04
C GLU A 117 94.81 -46.32 28.13
N GLY A 118 95.21 -45.85 29.31
CA GLY A 118 96.56 -45.36 29.56
C GLY A 118 97.64 -46.42 29.28
N ARG A 119 97.38 -47.69 29.65
CA ARG A 119 98.24 -48.82 29.27
C ARG A 119 98.23 -49.12 27.78
N ARG A 120 97.09 -49.04 27.08
CA ARG A 120 97.05 -49.21 25.61
C ARG A 120 97.90 -48.18 24.90
N GLN A 121 97.76 -46.91 25.28
CA GLN A 121 98.52 -45.82 24.68
C GLN A 121 100.02 -45.95 25.00
N HIS A 122 100.39 -46.25 26.25
CA HIS A 122 101.79 -46.51 26.62
C HIS A 122 102.41 -47.70 25.85
N TYR A 123 101.65 -48.77 25.61
CA TYR A 123 102.10 -49.93 24.85
C TYR A 123 102.26 -49.63 23.35
N LEU A 124 101.38 -48.78 22.78
CA LEU A 124 101.52 -48.27 21.41
C LEU A 124 102.74 -47.33 21.28
N ASP A 125 102.95 -46.45 22.27
CA ASP A 125 104.14 -45.58 22.34
C ASP A 125 105.43 -46.39 22.47
N GLU A 126 105.45 -47.47 23.27
CA GLU A 126 106.60 -48.38 23.40
C GLU A 126 106.91 -49.10 22.08
N LEU A 127 105.89 -49.54 21.33
CA LEU A 127 106.06 -50.14 19.99
C LEU A 127 106.57 -49.12 18.96
N ALA A 128 106.09 -47.87 19.02
CA ALA A 128 106.53 -46.78 18.15
C ALA A 128 107.96 -46.29 18.47
N ALA A 129 108.38 -46.35 19.74
CA ALA A 129 109.73 -45.99 20.15
C ALA A 129 110.75 -47.10 19.82
N GLY A 130 110.42 -48.36 20.12
CA GLY A 130 111.33 -49.50 19.93
C GLY A 130 111.70 -49.81 18.48
N SER A 131 110.98 -49.24 17.51
CA SER A 131 111.21 -49.42 16.08
C SER A 131 112.24 -48.45 15.46
N GLN A 132 112.75 -47.45 16.20
CA GLN A 132 113.70 -46.46 15.65
C GLN A 132 115.18 -46.67 16.00
N GLU A 133 115.53 -47.44 17.04
CA GLU A 133 116.94 -47.56 17.48
C GLU A 133 117.77 -48.60 16.70
N SER A 134 117.14 -49.57 16.03
CA SER A 134 117.83 -50.70 15.37
C SER A 134 118.49 -50.37 14.02
N ALA A 135 118.16 -49.23 13.41
CA ALA A 135 118.42 -48.96 11.99
C ALA A 135 119.75 -48.26 11.66
N LYS A 136 120.75 -48.24 12.55
CA LYS A 136 121.89 -47.28 12.46
C LYS A 136 123.32 -47.84 12.56
N VAL A 137 123.52 -49.16 12.44
CA VAL A 137 124.87 -49.77 12.47
C VAL A 137 124.98 -50.89 11.43
N VAL A 138 126.18 -51.01 10.83
CA VAL A 138 126.57 -51.93 9.72
C VAL A 138 126.12 -51.44 8.32
N ILE A 139 126.99 -51.70 7.34
CA ILE A 139 127.00 -51.14 5.98
C ILE A 139 127.44 -52.25 5.00
N SER A 140 127.08 -52.09 3.72
CA SER A 140 127.68 -52.67 2.49
C SER A 140 126.99 -53.87 1.81
N GLU A 141 127.08 -53.82 0.48
CA GLU A 141 126.74 -54.81 -0.56
C GLU A 141 125.27 -55.24 -0.77
N THR A 142 124.68 -54.60 -1.79
CA THR A 142 123.79 -55.19 -2.81
C THR A 142 122.53 -55.94 -2.37
N GLU A 143 121.43 -55.19 -2.18
CA GLU A 143 120.18 -55.43 -2.90
C GLU A 143 119.33 -54.15 -2.91
N ILE A 144 118.54 -53.92 -3.97
CA ILE A 144 117.53 -52.85 -4.01
C ILE A 144 116.22 -53.51 -3.59
N LEU A 145 115.92 -53.45 -2.29
CA LEU A 145 114.64 -53.87 -1.73
C LEU A 145 113.80 -52.64 -1.41
N GLU A 146 112.49 -52.83 -1.56
CA GLU A 146 111.49 -51.77 -1.71
C GLU A 146 111.28 -50.98 -0.40
N GLU A 147 111.31 -49.66 -0.46
CA GLU A 147 110.65 -48.83 0.54
C GLU A 147 109.14 -48.94 0.29
N GLU A 148 108.39 -49.47 1.25
CA GLU A 148 106.92 -49.35 1.24
C GLU A 148 106.54 -47.88 1.48
N GLU A 149 106.32 -47.11 0.41
CA GLU A 149 105.55 -45.86 0.53
C GLU A 149 104.15 -46.20 1.09
N GLU A 150 103.76 -45.58 2.20
CA GLU A 150 102.35 -45.54 2.57
C GLU A 150 101.56 -44.94 1.38
N PRO A 151 100.48 -45.61 0.91
CA PRO A 151 99.76 -45.17 -0.26
C PRO A 151 99.06 -43.84 0.03
N LYS A 152 99.52 -42.77 -0.65
CA LYS A 152 98.98 -41.42 -0.53
C LYS A 152 97.45 -41.44 -0.67
N GLU A 153 96.75 -41.10 0.40
CA GLU A 153 95.28 -41.06 0.40
C GLU A 153 94.78 -40.09 -0.68
N ALA A 154 93.91 -40.58 -1.56
CA ALA A 154 93.27 -39.76 -2.58
C ALA A 154 92.02 -39.07 -2.01
N GLU A 155 91.86 -37.77 -2.24
CA GLU A 155 90.66 -37.03 -1.80
C GLU A 155 89.37 -37.62 -2.41
N ALA A 156 88.61 -38.34 -1.59
CA ALA A 156 87.33 -38.92 -1.96
C ALA A 156 86.19 -37.89 -1.75
N GLY A 157 85.99 -37.02 -2.75
CA GLY A 157 84.88 -36.06 -2.75
C GLY A 157 83.51 -36.74 -2.84
N SER A 158 82.63 -36.46 -1.87
CA SER A 158 81.21 -36.84 -1.90
C SER A 158 80.35 -35.64 -1.53
N GLN A 159 79.31 -35.37 -2.32
CA GLN A 159 78.39 -34.26 -2.12
C GLN A 159 76.96 -34.78 -2.03
N THR A 160 76.17 -34.24 -1.09
CA THR A 160 74.73 -34.45 -1.00
C THR A 160 73.99 -33.32 -1.71
N ASP A 161 72.99 -33.67 -2.52
CA ASP A 161 72.12 -32.69 -3.18
C ASP A 161 71.24 -31.97 -2.16
N VAL A 162 71.29 -30.64 -2.15
CA VAL A 162 70.47 -29.78 -1.29
C VAL A 162 69.43 -29.08 -2.17
N PRO A 163 68.11 -29.37 -2.00
CA PRO A 163 67.08 -28.69 -2.77
C PRO A 163 66.90 -27.24 -2.32
N ALA A 164 66.61 -26.34 -3.26
CA ALA A 164 66.25 -24.97 -2.97
C ALA A 164 64.85 -24.89 -2.33
N ALA A 165 64.67 -23.99 -1.36
CA ALA A 165 63.36 -23.71 -0.75
C ALA A 165 62.59 -22.65 -1.56
N GLU A 166 61.31 -22.90 -1.82
CA GLU A 166 60.36 -21.93 -2.39
C GLU A 166 59.13 -21.82 -1.49
N ASP A 167 58.85 -20.63 -0.96
CA ASP A 167 57.62 -20.37 -0.21
C ASP A 167 56.41 -20.23 -1.16
N ARG A 168 55.27 -20.82 -0.79
CA ARG A 168 54.00 -20.70 -1.52
C ARG A 168 52.82 -20.52 -0.57
N GLU A 169 52.20 -19.35 -0.61
CA GLU A 169 50.93 -19.07 0.05
C GLU A 169 49.75 -19.24 -0.91
N CYS A 170 48.59 -19.64 -0.38
CA CYS A 170 47.34 -19.74 -1.14
C CYS A 170 46.14 -19.45 -0.25
N GLN A 171 45.46 -18.32 -0.49
CA GLN A 171 44.24 -17.92 0.22
C GLN A 171 43.01 -18.18 -0.66
N MET A 172 42.14 -19.10 -0.22
CA MET A 172 40.91 -19.46 -0.91
C MET A 172 39.73 -18.64 -0.41
N GLU A 173 39.35 -17.58 -1.12
CA GLU A 173 38.11 -16.84 -0.82
C GLU A 173 36.88 -17.57 -1.39
N PRO A 174 35.80 -17.76 -0.60
CA PRO A 174 34.58 -18.39 -1.08
C PRO A 174 33.81 -17.44 -2.02
N PRO A 175 33.12 -17.97 -3.06
CA PRO A 175 32.39 -17.13 -4.01
C PRO A 175 31.26 -16.33 -3.32
N PRO A 176 31.00 -15.08 -3.77
CA PRO A 176 30.02 -14.21 -3.16
C PRO A 176 28.61 -14.80 -3.28
N ARG A 177 27.89 -14.87 -2.16
CA ARG A 177 26.52 -15.37 -2.06
C ARG A 177 25.57 -14.26 -1.64
N ALA A 178 24.42 -14.17 -2.31
CA ALA A 178 23.33 -13.26 -1.98
C ALA A 178 22.04 -14.06 -1.80
N ASN A 179 21.19 -13.64 -0.86
CA ASN A 179 19.87 -14.24 -0.65
C ASN A 179 18.83 -13.42 -1.42
N PHE A 180 18.00 -14.09 -2.21
CA PHE A 180 16.86 -13.48 -2.89
C PHE A 180 15.56 -14.17 -2.44
N SER A 181 14.53 -13.39 -2.18
CA SER A 181 13.17 -13.87 -1.89
C SER A 181 12.17 -12.84 -2.37
N ALA A 182 11.21 -13.27 -3.18
CA ALA A 182 10.09 -12.48 -3.65
C ALA A 182 8.81 -13.33 -3.64
N THR A 183 7.66 -12.67 -3.61
CA THR A 183 6.38 -13.27 -3.98
C THR A 183 6.25 -13.41 -5.50
N ALA A 184 5.34 -14.28 -5.94
CA ALA A 184 5.01 -14.47 -7.36
C ALA A 184 3.50 -14.77 -7.46
N ASN A 185 2.69 -13.71 -7.40
CA ASN A 185 1.24 -13.73 -7.39
C ASN A 185 0.67 -13.39 -8.78
N GLN A 186 -0.56 -13.84 -9.05
CA GLN A 186 -1.21 -13.59 -10.35
C GLN A 186 -1.42 -12.10 -10.67
N TRP A 187 -1.57 -11.25 -9.65
CA TRP A 187 -1.67 -9.80 -9.81
C TRP A 187 -0.31 -9.15 -10.09
N GLU A 188 0.76 -9.53 -9.38
CA GLU A 188 2.14 -9.08 -9.68
C GLU A 188 2.55 -9.40 -11.14
N ILE A 189 2.16 -10.58 -11.63
CA ILE A 189 2.39 -11.01 -13.03
C ILE A 189 1.54 -10.19 -14.01
N TYR A 190 0.28 -9.90 -13.67
CA TYR A 190 -0.62 -9.10 -14.50
C TYR A 190 -0.14 -7.65 -14.62
N ASP A 191 0.17 -7.01 -13.50
CA ASP A 191 0.60 -5.61 -13.45
C ASP A 191 1.91 -5.42 -14.23
N ALA A 192 2.88 -6.33 -14.05
CA ALA A 192 4.12 -6.33 -14.83
C ALA A 192 3.90 -6.52 -16.34
N TYR A 193 2.91 -7.33 -16.74
CA TYR A 193 2.58 -7.55 -18.15
C TYR A 193 1.84 -6.36 -18.78
N ILE A 194 0.94 -5.70 -18.04
CA ILE A 194 0.26 -4.47 -18.47
C ILE A 194 1.27 -3.33 -18.61
N GLU A 195 2.18 -3.16 -17.64
CA GLU A 195 3.28 -2.21 -17.73
C GLU A 195 4.15 -2.44 -18.98
N GLU A 196 4.45 -3.68 -19.32
CA GLU A 196 5.27 -4.03 -20.48
C GLU A 196 4.53 -3.84 -21.81
N LEU A 197 3.22 -4.14 -21.87
CA LEU A 197 2.37 -3.77 -23.01
C LEU A 197 2.34 -2.26 -23.21
N GLU A 198 2.11 -1.47 -22.16
CA GLU A 198 2.15 0.00 -22.24
C GLU A 198 3.52 0.52 -22.71
N LYS A 199 4.63 -0.06 -22.24
CA LYS A 199 5.98 0.29 -22.70
C LYS A 199 6.13 0.01 -24.20
N GLN A 200 5.64 -1.13 -24.67
CA GLN A 200 5.68 -1.51 -26.09
C GLN A 200 4.78 -0.64 -26.98
N GLU A 201 3.61 -0.21 -26.51
CA GLU A 201 2.79 0.74 -27.26
C GLU A 201 3.48 2.10 -27.34
N LYS A 202 3.99 2.60 -26.21
CA LYS A 202 4.74 3.86 -26.12
C LYS A 202 6.08 3.83 -26.88
N THR A 203 6.64 2.67 -27.24
CA THR A 203 7.77 2.59 -28.19
C THR A 203 7.29 2.54 -29.64
N LYS A 204 6.28 1.72 -29.96
CA LYS A 204 5.67 1.66 -31.30
C LYS A 204 5.16 3.03 -31.77
N GLU A 205 4.61 3.86 -30.88
CA GLU A 205 4.24 5.25 -31.18
C GLU A 205 5.46 6.14 -31.45
N LYS A 206 6.52 6.04 -30.63
CA LYS A 206 7.76 6.81 -30.82
C LYS A 206 8.50 6.42 -32.10
N GLU A 207 8.31 5.19 -32.60
CA GLU A 207 8.85 4.73 -33.89
C GLU A 207 8.00 5.24 -35.06
N LYS A 208 6.65 5.15 -34.97
CA LYS A 208 5.73 5.78 -35.94
C LYS A 208 5.96 7.29 -36.09
N THR A 209 6.42 7.96 -35.02
CA THR A 209 6.72 9.40 -35.01
C THR A 209 8.15 9.75 -35.50
N LYS A 210 8.95 8.77 -35.93
CA LYS A 210 10.37 8.97 -36.33
C LYS A 210 10.64 8.91 -37.84
N THR A 211 9.64 8.62 -38.67
CA THR A 211 9.79 8.79 -40.13
C THR A 211 9.86 10.29 -40.48
N PRO A 212 10.77 10.74 -41.38
CA PRO A 212 11.30 12.10 -41.27
C PRO A 212 10.69 13.13 -42.23
N VAL A 213 10.41 14.34 -41.72
CA VAL A 213 10.43 15.59 -42.51
C VAL A 213 11.21 16.69 -41.75
N ALA A 214 12.32 17.12 -42.35
CA ALA A 214 13.04 18.38 -42.19
C ALA A 214 13.17 19.06 -40.79
N LYS A 215 14.36 18.90 -40.20
CA LYS A 215 15.18 19.93 -39.50
C LYS A 215 14.47 21.14 -38.85
N LYS A 216 14.57 21.23 -37.51
CA LYS A 216 15.03 22.49 -36.86
C LYS A 216 15.76 22.23 -35.53
N MET A 217 16.68 23.12 -35.18
CA MET A 217 17.56 23.01 -34.02
C MET A 217 16.96 23.63 -32.76
N GLY A 218 17.32 23.09 -31.59
CA GLY A 218 17.61 23.90 -30.40
C GLY A 218 16.47 24.21 -29.43
N LYS A 219 16.29 23.34 -28.42
CA LYS A 219 16.46 23.70 -26.99
C LYS A 219 16.28 22.48 -26.08
N MET A 220 17.21 22.27 -25.13
CA MET A 220 16.91 21.48 -23.95
C MET A 220 16.00 22.29 -23.03
N ALA A 221 14.70 22.04 -23.09
CA ALA A 221 13.76 22.51 -22.07
C ALA A 221 13.75 21.49 -20.92
N MET A 222 14.37 21.84 -19.79
CA MET A 222 14.37 21.02 -18.59
C MET A 222 12.92 20.90 -18.05
N ARG A 223 12.26 19.78 -18.36
CA ARG A 223 10.85 19.55 -18.00
C ARG A 223 10.76 19.21 -16.51
N LYS A 224 10.75 20.26 -15.68
CA LYS A 224 10.59 20.17 -14.23
C LYS A 224 9.30 19.40 -13.91
N MET A 225 9.43 18.21 -13.33
CA MET A 225 8.27 17.44 -12.87
C MET A 225 7.68 18.12 -11.64
N THR A 226 6.68 18.98 -11.86
CA THR A 226 5.71 19.33 -10.83
C THR A 226 4.64 18.24 -10.79
N SER A 227 4.87 17.18 -9.99
CA SER A 227 3.72 16.44 -9.46
C SER A 227 3.03 17.36 -8.45
N MET A 228 2.10 18.17 -8.96
CA MET A 228 0.98 18.62 -8.16
C MET A 228 -0.14 17.63 -8.46
N GLU A 229 -0.07 16.46 -7.83
CA GLU A 229 -1.18 15.52 -7.81
C GLU A 229 -2.44 16.24 -7.32
N SER A 230 -3.52 16.06 -8.06
CA SER A 230 -4.80 16.72 -7.84
C SER A 230 -5.47 16.15 -6.59
N GLN A 231 -5.11 16.70 -5.42
CA GLN A 231 -5.68 16.33 -4.11
C GLN A 231 -7.23 16.38 -4.07
N SER A 232 -7.85 17.12 -4.98
CA SER A 232 -9.31 17.08 -5.24
C SER A 232 -9.82 15.67 -5.51
N ASP A 233 -9.09 14.88 -6.28
CA ASP A 233 -9.62 13.70 -6.94
C ASP A 233 -9.74 12.55 -5.94
N ASP A 234 -8.76 12.38 -5.06
CA ASP A 234 -8.81 11.40 -3.98
C ASP A 234 -9.90 11.71 -2.95
N ILE A 235 -10.15 12.99 -2.67
CA ILE A 235 -11.28 13.40 -1.81
C ILE A 235 -12.61 12.97 -2.46
N THR A 236 -12.76 13.08 -3.78
CA THR A 236 -13.97 12.58 -4.46
C THR A 236 -14.09 11.04 -4.46
N LYS A 237 -12.98 10.31 -4.59
CA LYS A 237 -12.95 8.84 -4.47
C LYS A 237 -13.38 8.40 -3.06
N VAL A 238 -12.85 9.05 -2.02
CA VAL A 238 -13.22 8.81 -0.61
C VAL A 238 -14.70 9.14 -0.37
N ALA A 239 -15.23 10.24 -0.94
CA ALA A 239 -16.64 10.59 -0.81
C ALA A 239 -17.58 9.55 -1.47
N GLN A 240 -17.17 8.94 -2.59
CA GLN A 240 -17.92 7.84 -3.20
C GLN A 240 -17.87 6.56 -2.35
N ALA A 241 -16.69 6.19 -1.85
CA ALA A 241 -16.52 5.03 -0.97
C ALA A 241 -17.33 5.19 0.34
N ALA A 242 -17.29 6.39 0.95
CA ALA A 242 -18.06 6.70 2.16
C ALA A 242 -19.57 6.52 1.96
N LYS A 243 -20.13 6.97 0.83
CA LYS A 243 -21.55 6.74 0.48
C LYS A 243 -21.91 5.27 0.27
N ILE A 244 -20.95 4.43 -0.16
CA ILE A 244 -21.16 2.97 -0.27
C ILE A 244 -21.17 2.33 1.12
N VAL A 245 -20.24 2.72 2.00
CA VAL A 245 -20.22 2.26 3.40
C VAL A 245 -21.48 2.72 4.16
N GLU A 246 -21.93 3.96 3.96
CA GLU A 246 -23.17 4.49 4.54
C GLU A 246 -24.39 3.65 4.15
N ARG A 247 -24.50 3.27 2.88
CA ARG A 247 -25.55 2.35 2.38
C ARG A 247 -25.45 0.96 3.02
N MET A 248 -24.24 0.42 3.18
CA MET A 248 -24.01 -0.87 3.84
C MET A 248 -24.43 -0.84 5.32
N VAL A 249 -24.15 0.26 6.03
CA VAL A 249 -24.58 0.45 7.43
C VAL A 249 -26.11 0.59 7.52
N ASN A 250 -26.73 1.39 6.65
CA ASN A 250 -28.19 1.53 6.62
C ASN A 250 -28.89 0.20 6.28
N GLN A 251 -28.35 -0.59 5.34
CA GLN A 251 -28.90 -1.91 5.03
C GLN A 251 -28.88 -2.83 6.26
N ASN A 252 -27.76 -2.89 6.99
CA ASN A 252 -27.66 -3.68 8.22
C ASN A 252 -28.59 -3.17 9.35
N THR A 253 -28.92 -1.88 9.36
CA THR A 253 -29.81 -1.27 10.37
C THR A 253 -31.28 -1.59 10.11
N TYR A 254 -31.69 -1.72 8.85
CA TYR A 254 -33.08 -1.87 8.44
C TYR A 254 -33.37 -3.20 7.72
N ASP A 255 -32.57 -4.26 7.95
CA ASP A 255 -32.66 -5.47 7.13
C ASP A 255 -34.03 -6.19 7.24
N ASP A 256 -34.68 -6.18 8.41
CA ASP A 256 -36.05 -6.70 8.56
C ASP A 256 -37.05 -5.99 7.63
N VAL A 257 -36.92 -4.67 7.49
CA VAL A 257 -37.71 -3.85 6.54
C VAL A 257 -37.26 -4.13 5.10
N ALA A 258 -35.96 -4.37 4.89
CA ALA A 258 -35.35 -4.71 3.60
C ALA A 258 -35.74 -6.12 3.08
N GLN A 259 -36.15 -7.01 3.99
CA GLN A 259 -36.76 -8.30 3.68
C GLN A 259 -38.28 -8.15 3.50
N GLY A 260 -38.94 -7.36 4.35
CA GLY A 260 -40.39 -7.09 4.28
C GLY A 260 -40.87 -6.47 2.96
N TRP A 261 -40.21 -5.42 2.43
CA TRP A 261 -40.70 -4.76 1.21
C TRP A 261 -40.71 -5.67 -0.03
N LYS A 262 -39.90 -6.74 -0.03
CA LYS A 262 -39.85 -7.71 -1.13
C LYS A 262 -41.13 -8.57 -1.19
N THR A 263 -41.90 -8.64 -0.11
CA THR A 263 -43.15 -9.42 -0.02
C THR A 263 -44.41 -8.54 0.05
N THR A 264 -44.32 -7.29 0.51
CA THR A 264 -45.47 -6.36 0.69
C THR A 264 -45.45 -5.15 -0.25
N LEU A 265 -45.57 -5.39 -1.56
CA LEU A 265 -45.42 -4.38 -2.62
C LEU A 265 -46.60 -3.41 -2.85
N SER A 266 -47.55 -3.30 -1.91
CA SER A 266 -48.86 -2.66 -2.12
C SER A 266 -49.25 -1.52 -1.16
N ALA A 267 -48.41 -1.16 -0.19
CA ALA A 267 -48.85 -0.42 1.00
C ALA A 267 -48.45 1.08 1.10
N PHE A 268 -47.51 1.57 0.28
CA PHE A 268 -47.03 2.96 0.35
C PHE A 268 -47.47 3.79 -0.86
N GLN A 269 -48.59 4.50 -0.71
CA GLN A 269 -49.05 5.53 -1.64
C GLN A 269 -49.52 6.75 -0.83
N SER A 270 -48.75 7.83 -0.91
CA SER A 270 -49.08 9.15 -0.35
C SER A 270 -48.79 10.21 -1.42
N CYS A 271 -49.47 11.35 -1.35
CA CYS A 271 -49.56 12.29 -2.47
C CYS A 271 -48.19 12.81 -2.95
N GLN A 272 -48.06 13.00 -4.27
CA GLN A 272 -46.86 13.48 -4.98
C GLN A 272 -45.59 12.61 -4.97
N SER A 273 -45.66 11.32 -4.65
CA SER A 273 -44.53 10.40 -4.91
C SER A 273 -44.56 9.86 -6.34
N THR A 274 -43.45 9.93 -7.09
CA THR A 274 -43.29 9.16 -8.35
C THR A 274 -42.04 8.29 -8.33
N ARG A 275 -42.08 7.17 -9.04
CA ARG A 275 -40.99 6.19 -9.11
C ARG A 275 -40.11 6.42 -10.34
N ASN A 276 -38.80 6.22 -10.21
CA ASN A 276 -37.91 6.26 -11.36
C ASN A 276 -38.16 5.03 -12.27
N PRO A 277 -38.41 5.24 -13.59
CA PRO A 277 -38.77 4.15 -14.50
C PRO A 277 -37.62 3.18 -14.82
N LYS A 278 -36.36 3.57 -14.56
CA LYS A 278 -35.17 2.71 -14.72
C LYS A 278 -34.66 2.16 -13.40
N TYR A 279 -34.77 2.93 -12.32
CA TYR A 279 -34.26 2.57 -11.00
C TYR A 279 -35.44 2.27 -10.06
N ASN A 280 -35.84 1.00 -10.03
CA ASN A 280 -36.96 0.50 -9.21
C ASN A 280 -36.86 0.80 -7.71
N ASP A 281 -35.67 1.17 -7.23
CA ASP A 281 -35.38 1.53 -5.84
C ASP A 281 -35.32 3.04 -5.56
N LEU A 282 -35.52 3.91 -6.57
CA LEU A 282 -35.41 5.37 -6.46
C LEU A 282 -36.78 6.04 -6.64
N PHE A 283 -37.15 6.88 -5.67
CA PHE A 283 -38.44 7.57 -5.60
C PHE A 283 -38.23 9.07 -5.42
N ALA A 284 -38.99 9.88 -6.16
CA ALA A 284 -39.02 11.34 -6.02
C ALA A 284 -40.21 11.76 -5.15
N VAL A 285 -40.00 12.70 -4.23
CA VAL A 285 -41.01 13.25 -3.34
C VAL A 285 -40.98 14.78 -3.43
N GLY A 286 -42.16 15.36 -3.71
CA GLY A 286 -42.38 16.80 -3.75
C GLY A 286 -42.92 17.29 -2.41
N HIS A 287 -42.12 18.07 -1.68
CA HIS A 287 -42.61 18.78 -0.50
C HIS A 287 -43.09 20.17 -0.89
N GLY A 288 -44.32 20.48 -0.49
CA GLY A 288 -44.96 21.79 -0.60
C GLY A 288 -46.10 21.88 0.42
N SER A 289 -46.77 23.03 0.45
CA SER A 289 -47.96 23.22 1.28
C SER A 289 -49.19 23.35 0.40
N TYR A 290 -50.23 22.57 0.75
CA TYR A 290 -51.59 22.72 0.21
C TYR A 290 -52.44 23.71 1.03
N ASP A 291 -51.96 24.15 2.20
CA ASP A 291 -52.67 25.12 3.05
C ASP A 291 -52.46 26.53 2.49
N PHE A 292 -53.53 27.12 1.94
CA PHE A 292 -53.54 28.46 1.37
C PHE A 292 -53.07 29.54 2.35
N MET A 293 -53.29 29.35 3.66
CA MET A 293 -52.87 30.29 4.70
C MET A 293 -51.43 30.07 5.17
N LYS A 294 -50.74 29.04 4.66
CA LYS A 294 -49.38 28.64 5.06
C LYS A 294 -48.55 28.18 3.86
N GLN A 295 -48.31 29.03 2.84
CA GLN A 295 -47.26 28.70 1.86
C GLN A 295 -45.91 28.55 2.55
N SER A 296 -45.21 27.46 2.21
CA SER A 296 -43.81 27.24 2.53
C SER A 296 -42.97 27.28 1.25
N ARG A 297 -41.64 27.34 1.42
CA ARG A 297 -40.71 26.89 0.38
C ARG A 297 -40.94 25.41 0.06
N GLY A 298 -40.58 25.01 -1.16
CA GLY A 298 -40.67 23.62 -1.60
C GLY A 298 -39.32 22.90 -1.53
N MET A 299 -39.36 21.57 -1.45
CA MET A 299 -38.16 20.73 -1.57
C MET A 299 -38.46 19.51 -2.43
N LEU A 300 -37.62 19.26 -3.42
CA LEU A 300 -37.64 18.04 -4.23
C LEU A 300 -36.58 17.09 -3.68
N LEU A 301 -37.01 15.99 -3.08
CA LEU A 301 -36.14 14.98 -2.48
C LEU A 301 -36.21 13.68 -3.27
N PHE A 302 -35.08 12.99 -3.40
CA PHE A 302 -35.00 11.67 -4.02
C PHE A 302 -34.50 10.66 -3.00
N TYR A 303 -35.37 9.74 -2.59
CA TYR A 303 -35.02 8.67 -1.65
C TYR A 303 -34.70 7.38 -2.41
N SER A 304 -33.64 6.69 -1.99
CA SER A 304 -33.30 5.35 -2.48
C SER A 304 -33.56 4.33 -1.37
N MET A 305 -34.11 3.16 -1.70
CA MET A 305 -34.24 2.03 -0.77
C MET A 305 -32.89 1.59 -0.17
N LYS A 306 -31.76 1.97 -0.80
CA LYS A 306 -30.40 1.72 -0.30
C LYS A 306 -29.99 2.64 0.87
N ASN A 307 -30.69 3.75 1.07
CA ASN A 307 -30.51 4.68 2.19
C ASN A 307 -31.84 5.41 2.47
N PRO A 308 -32.72 4.84 3.31
CA PRO A 308 -33.99 5.49 3.67
C PRO A 308 -33.77 6.71 4.59
N SER A 309 -32.65 6.77 5.32
CA SER A 309 -32.33 7.83 6.28
C SER A 309 -32.00 9.16 5.64
N PHE A 310 -31.32 9.15 4.49
CA PHE A 310 -30.86 10.36 3.79
C PHE A 310 -31.20 10.32 2.29
N PRO A 311 -31.82 11.38 1.74
CA PRO A 311 -32.12 11.47 0.31
C PRO A 311 -30.83 11.58 -0.52
N GLU A 312 -30.77 10.85 -1.63
CA GLU A 312 -29.62 10.80 -2.54
C GLU A 312 -29.44 12.11 -3.34
N TYR A 313 -30.55 12.79 -3.64
CA TYR A 313 -30.56 14.14 -4.21
C TYR A 313 -31.56 15.04 -3.46
N THR A 314 -31.20 16.31 -3.29
CA THR A 314 -32.02 17.33 -2.62
C THR A 314 -31.93 18.63 -3.41
N PHE A 315 -33.08 19.16 -3.83
CA PHE A 315 -33.19 20.47 -4.49
C PHE A 315 -34.17 21.36 -3.74
N SER A 316 -33.73 22.56 -3.37
CA SER A 316 -34.55 23.57 -2.70
C SER A 316 -35.26 24.45 -3.74
N SER A 317 -36.57 24.65 -3.60
CA SER A 317 -37.34 25.59 -4.43
C SER A 317 -37.90 26.76 -3.61
N GLU A 318 -38.07 27.90 -4.26
CA GLU A 318 -38.59 29.13 -3.65
C GLU A 318 -40.08 29.02 -3.30
N SER A 319 -40.81 28.13 -3.98
CA SER A 319 -42.25 27.93 -3.84
C SER A 319 -42.56 26.45 -3.61
N GLY A 320 -43.67 26.17 -2.92
CA GLY A 320 -44.13 24.80 -2.68
C GLY A 320 -44.34 24.01 -3.98
N ILE A 321 -43.93 22.74 -3.95
CA ILE A 321 -44.12 21.79 -5.05
C ILE A 321 -45.50 21.12 -4.90
N LEU A 322 -46.23 21.01 -6.01
CA LEU A 322 -47.60 20.47 -6.05
C LEU A 322 -47.74 19.23 -6.95
N CYS A 323 -46.85 19.06 -7.91
CA CYS A 323 -46.78 17.88 -8.75
C CYS A 323 -45.38 17.69 -9.34
N LEU A 324 -45.05 16.46 -9.72
CA LEU A 324 -43.78 16.10 -10.35
C LEU A 324 -43.94 14.87 -11.26
N ASP A 325 -43.08 14.74 -12.27
CA ASP A 325 -43.01 13.54 -13.11
C ASP A 325 -41.59 13.27 -13.65
N VAL A 326 -41.22 11.99 -13.76
CA VAL A 326 -39.89 11.54 -14.21
C VAL A 326 -39.99 11.01 -15.64
N HIS A 327 -39.08 11.45 -16.51
CA HIS A 327 -39.08 11.06 -17.92
C HIS A 327 -38.72 9.58 -18.09
N VAL A 328 -39.47 8.87 -18.97
CA VAL A 328 -39.32 7.42 -19.22
C VAL A 328 -37.92 7.09 -19.77
N ASP A 329 -37.59 7.60 -20.95
CA ASP A 329 -36.32 7.30 -21.64
C ASP A 329 -35.13 8.08 -21.09
N HIS A 330 -35.38 9.14 -20.31
CA HIS A 330 -34.37 10.00 -19.71
C HIS A 330 -34.56 10.13 -18.19
N PRO A 331 -34.35 9.05 -17.40
CA PRO A 331 -34.70 9.00 -15.97
C PRO A 331 -33.85 9.88 -15.04
N TYR A 332 -33.05 10.78 -15.61
CA TYR A 332 -32.29 11.83 -14.95
C TYR A 332 -32.94 13.22 -15.11
N LEU A 333 -34.03 13.33 -15.88
CA LEU A 333 -34.83 14.53 -16.07
C LEU A 333 -36.16 14.39 -15.33
N VAL A 334 -36.51 15.41 -14.56
CA VAL A 334 -37.72 15.43 -13.74
C VAL A 334 -38.37 16.80 -13.87
N VAL A 335 -39.65 16.82 -14.25
CA VAL A 335 -40.46 18.04 -14.35
C VAL A 335 -41.26 18.24 -13.07
N VAL A 336 -41.45 19.49 -12.66
CA VAL A 336 -42.02 19.87 -11.35
C VAL A 336 -42.91 21.10 -11.50
N GLY A 337 -44.18 20.98 -11.10
CA GLY A 337 -45.13 22.09 -11.00
C GLY A 337 -45.13 22.73 -9.61
N HIS A 338 -45.16 24.06 -9.58
CA HIS A 338 -45.09 24.88 -8.37
C HIS A 338 -46.40 25.62 -8.09
N TYR A 339 -46.59 26.00 -6.83
CA TYR A 339 -47.71 26.85 -6.40
C TYR A 339 -47.70 28.23 -7.09
N ASP A 340 -46.54 28.78 -7.43
CA ASP A 340 -46.39 30.11 -8.06
C ASP A 340 -46.73 30.13 -9.57
N GLY A 341 -47.32 29.06 -10.11
CA GLY A 341 -47.63 28.89 -11.53
C GLY A 341 -46.42 28.54 -12.40
N ASN A 342 -45.22 28.37 -11.83
CA ASN A 342 -44.05 27.95 -12.60
C ASN A 342 -43.94 26.43 -12.76
N VAL A 343 -43.46 26.02 -13.92
CA VAL A 343 -42.96 24.66 -14.15
C VAL A 343 -41.43 24.72 -14.26
N ALA A 344 -40.74 23.74 -13.69
CA ALA A 344 -39.29 23.63 -13.76
C ALA A 344 -38.82 22.21 -14.09
N ILE A 345 -37.66 22.09 -14.73
CA ILE A 345 -37.00 20.83 -15.08
C ILE A 345 -35.71 20.72 -14.28
N TYR A 346 -35.60 19.70 -13.45
CA TYR A 346 -34.40 19.34 -12.71
C TYR A 346 -33.62 18.23 -13.45
N ASN A 347 -32.30 18.23 -13.30
CA ASN A 347 -31.41 17.28 -13.99
C ASN A 347 -30.45 16.66 -12.97
N LEU A 348 -30.67 15.38 -12.63
CA LEU A 348 -29.95 14.65 -11.59
C LEU A 348 -28.46 14.44 -11.88
N LYS A 349 -28.00 14.67 -13.12
CA LYS A 349 -26.57 14.62 -13.47
C LYS A 349 -25.81 15.89 -13.06
N LYS A 350 -26.51 16.98 -12.74
CA LYS A 350 -25.88 18.26 -12.35
C LYS A 350 -25.86 18.37 -10.81
N PRO A 351 -24.73 18.74 -10.19
CA PRO A 351 -24.63 18.88 -8.73
C PRO A 351 -25.25 20.18 -8.18
N TYR A 352 -25.75 21.06 -9.04
CA TYR A 352 -26.34 22.34 -8.65
C TYR A 352 -27.77 22.15 -8.12
N SER A 353 -28.08 22.78 -6.99
CA SER A 353 -29.41 22.71 -6.34
C SER A 353 -30.52 23.47 -7.07
N GLN A 354 -30.21 24.14 -8.18
CA GLN A 354 -31.14 24.93 -9.00
C GLN A 354 -31.71 24.10 -10.17
N PRO A 355 -32.95 24.37 -10.64
CA PRO A 355 -33.48 23.74 -11.84
C PRO A 355 -32.63 24.09 -13.07
N SER A 356 -32.55 23.16 -14.04
CA SER A 356 -31.89 23.42 -15.32
C SER A 356 -32.68 24.35 -16.23
N PHE A 357 -34.02 24.31 -16.12
CA PHE A 357 -34.94 25.19 -16.83
C PHE A 357 -36.11 25.53 -15.89
N ARG A 358 -36.60 26.78 -15.91
CA ARG A 358 -37.78 27.23 -15.16
C ARG A 358 -38.57 28.18 -16.04
N SER A 359 -39.89 28.03 -16.10
CA SER A 359 -40.76 29.00 -16.76
C SER A 359 -40.65 30.37 -16.08
N SER A 360 -41.11 31.42 -16.76
CA SER A 360 -41.19 32.76 -16.18
C SER A 360 -42.37 33.54 -16.76
N ALA A 361 -42.63 34.73 -16.25
CA ALA A 361 -43.63 35.64 -16.82
C ALA A 361 -43.35 35.99 -18.30
N LYS A 362 -42.09 35.90 -18.77
CA LYS A 362 -41.72 36.09 -20.18
C LYS A 362 -41.90 34.81 -21.02
N CYS A 363 -41.87 33.64 -20.38
CA CYS A 363 -41.93 32.34 -21.04
C CYS A 363 -43.30 31.67 -20.90
N GLY A 364 -44.36 32.43 -20.58
CA GLY A 364 -45.73 31.91 -20.52
C GLY A 364 -46.06 31.04 -19.31
N LYS A 365 -45.48 31.30 -18.13
CA LYS A 365 -45.89 30.60 -16.89
C LYS A 365 -47.41 30.68 -16.64
N HIS A 366 -47.96 29.72 -15.90
CA HIS A 366 -49.33 29.80 -15.42
C HIS A 366 -49.52 30.97 -14.45
N ARG A 367 -50.77 31.42 -14.31
CA ARG A 367 -51.15 32.45 -13.34
C ARG A 367 -51.32 31.89 -11.94
N ASP A 368 -51.90 30.69 -11.86
CA ASP A 368 -52.36 30.03 -10.65
C ASP A 368 -51.66 28.66 -10.47
N PRO A 369 -51.83 27.95 -9.34
CA PRO A 369 -51.07 26.74 -9.02
C PRO A 369 -51.11 25.64 -10.11
N VAL A 370 -49.98 24.97 -10.32
CA VAL A 370 -49.87 23.85 -11.28
C VAL A 370 -50.17 22.52 -10.58
N TRP A 371 -51.33 21.92 -10.86
CA TRP A 371 -51.83 20.73 -10.15
C TRP A 371 -51.29 19.41 -10.68
N GLN A 372 -50.98 19.33 -11.98
CA GLN A 372 -50.36 18.13 -12.55
C GLN A 372 -49.41 18.49 -13.70
N VAL A 373 -48.33 17.72 -13.81
CA VAL A 373 -47.39 17.71 -14.93
C VAL A 373 -47.17 16.25 -15.35
N LYS A 374 -47.04 16.00 -16.65
CA LYS A 374 -46.71 14.66 -17.20
C LYS A 374 -45.86 14.80 -18.46
N TRP A 375 -44.82 13.98 -18.58
CA TRP A 375 -44.08 13.85 -19.85
C TRP A 375 -44.97 13.18 -20.92
N GLN A 376 -44.84 13.64 -22.16
CA GLN A 376 -45.33 12.93 -23.35
C GLN A 376 -44.14 12.24 -24.03
N LYS A 377 -44.38 11.52 -25.14
CA LYS A 377 -43.31 11.17 -26.10
C LYS A 377 -42.75 12.44 -26.73
N ASP A 378 -41.51 12.35 -27.21
CA ASP A 378 -40.86 13.44 -27.94
C ASP A 378 -41.66 13.88 -29.17
N ASP A 379 -41.52 15.15 -29.53
CA ASP A 379 -42.11 15.76 -30.73
C ASP A 379 -41.50 15.19 -32.02
N MET A 380 -42.08 15.52 -33.18
CA MET A 380 -41.62 15.08 -34.51
C MET A 380 -40.15 15.43 -34.81
N ASP A 381 -39.64 16.51 -34.21
CA ASP A 381 -38.24 16.97 -34.28
C ASP A 381 -37.33 16.33 -33.20
N HIS A 382 -37.80 15.33 -32.46
CA HIS A 382 -37.15 14.71 -31.30
C HIS A 382 -36.81 15.70 -30.16
N ASN A 383 -37.65 16.73 -29.97
CA ASN A 383 -37.59 17.61 -28.80
C ASN A 383 -38.44 17.04 -27.66
N LEU A 384 -37.93 17.10 -26.42
CA LEU A 384 -38.65 16.61 -25.24
C LEU A 384 -39.90 17.47 -24.98
N ASN A 385 -41.06 16.83 -24.79
CA ASN A 385 -42.34 17.50 -24.58
C ASN A 385 -43.03 17.03 -23.29
N PHE A 386 -43.64 17.96 -22.55
CA PHE A 386 -44.49 17.66 -21.41
C PHE A 386 -45.70 18.59 -21.34
N PHE A 387 -46.73 18.16 -20.63
CA PHE A 387 -47.96 18.92 -20.44
C PHE A 387 -48.10 19.35 -18.98
N SER A 388 -48.77 20.48 -18.76
CA SER A 388 -49.19 20.94 -17.43
C SER A 388 -50.65 21.38 -17.41
N VAL A 389 -51.28 21.28 -16.24
CA VAL A 389 -52.63 21.81 -15.94
C VAL A 389 -52.58 22.70 -14.70
N SER A 390 -53.39 23.76 -14.68
CA SER A 390 -53.46 24.75 -13.61
C SER A 390 -54.90 25.18 -13.33
N SER A 391 -55.12 25.74 -12.14
CA SER A 391 -56.35 26.49 -11.81
C SER A 391 -56.63 27.66 -12.76
N ASP A 392 -55.63 28.16 -13.50
CA ASP A 392 -55.83 29.22 -14.51
C ASP A 392 -56.57 28.74 -15.79
N GLY A 393 -57.05 27.49 -15.77
CA GLY A 393 -57.85 26.85 -16.80
C GLY A 393 -57.11 26.54 -18.09
N ARG A 394 -55.79 26.73 -18.12
CA ARG A 394 -54.96 26.41 -19.27
C ARG A 394 -54.41 25.00 -19.16
N ILE A 395 -54.35 24.35 -20.31
CA ILE A 395 -53.47 23.20 -20.51
C ILE A 395 -52.45 23.60 -21.55
N VAL A 396 -51.18 23.50 -21.15
CA VAL A 396 -50.04 24.02 -21.90
C VAL A 396 -49.11 22.86 -22.23
N SER A 397 -48.76 22.74 -23.52
CA SER A 397 -47.67 21.87 -23.98
C SER A 397 -46.37 22.67 -23.89
N TRP A 398 -45.32 22.04 -23.38
CA TRP A 398 -44.03 22.66 -23.16
C TRP A 398 -42.94 21.86 -23.87
N THR A 399 -42.44 22.40 -24.97
CA THR A 399 -41.38 21.76 -25.77
C THR A 399 -40.03 22.36 -25.38
N LEU A 400 -39.08 21.51 -24.98
CA LEU A 400 -37.72 21.92 -24.65
C LEU A 400 -36.87 21.99 -25.92
N VAL A 401 -36.78 23.18 -26.52
CA VAL A 401 -36.05 23.40 -27.78
C VAL A 401 -34.65 23.93 -27.49
N LYS A 402 -33.64 23.05 -27.62
CA LYS A 402 -32.20 23.30 -27.37
C LYS A 402 -31.88 23.70 -25.92
N SER A 403 -32.21 24.94 -25.56
CA SER A 403 -31.96 25.56 -24.24
C SER A 403 -33.11 26.47 -23.79
N GLU A 404 -34.18 26.61 -24.58
CA GLU A 404 -35.34 27.44 -24.25
C GLU A 404 -36.58 26.56 -24.09
N LEU A 405 -37.45 26.96 -23.15
CA LEU A 405 -38.69 26.26 -22.85
C LEU A 405 -39.84 26.98 -23.56
N VAL A 406 -40.28 26.43 -24.68
CA VAL A 406 -41.35 26.99 -25.53
C VAL A 406 -42.70 26.52 -24.99
N HIS A 407 -43.69 27.41 -24.92
CA HIS A 407 -45.03 27.12 -24.40
C HIS A 407 -46.09 27.27 -25.50
N THR A 408 -47.07 26.36 -25.51
CA THR A 408 -48.22 26.41 -26.41
C THR A 408 -49.50 26.15 -25.60
N ASP A 409 -50.40 27.15 -25.53
CA ASP A 409 -51.75 26.98 -24.96
C ASP A 409 -52.55 25.99 -25.84
N VAL A 410 -52.71 24.73 -25.40
CA VAL A 410 -53.47 23.70 -26.12
C VAL A 410 -54.98 23.83 -25.86
N ILE A 411 -55.35 24.19 -24.62
CA ILE A 411 -56.74 24.40 -24.21
C ILE A 411 -56.84 25.63 -23.31
N LYS A 412 -57.98 26.31 -23.38
CA LYS A 412 -58.49 27.21 -22.34
C LYS A 412 -59.88 26.74 -21.94
N LEU A 413 -59.99 26.11 -20.78
CA LEU A 413 -61.22 25.63 -20.19
C LEU A 413 -62.15 26.81 -19.90
N LYS A 414 -63.40 26.71 -20.35
CA LYS A 414 -64.44 27.72 -20.13
C LYS A 414 -65.59 27.08 -19.39
N VAL A 415 -66.15 27.80 -18.42
CA VAL A 415 -67.36 27.39 -17.72
C VAL A 415 -68.55 27.68 -18.62
N GLU A 416 -69.14 26.65 -19.20
CA GLU A 416 -70.48 26.74 -19.79
C GLU A 416 -71.53 26.70 -18.66
N ASP A 417 -71.64 27.81 -17.92
CA ASP A 417 -72.86 28.28 -17.23
C ASP A 417 -72.59 29.58 -16.43
N SER A 418 -72.93 30.74 -17.01
CA SER A 418 -73.07 32.02 -16.28
C SER A 418 -73.91 33.06 -17.03
N MET A 419 -74.99 32.65 -17.72
CA MET A 419 -75.92 33.56 -18.41
C MET A 419 -76.94 34.22 -17.44
N THR A 420 -76.45 34.70 -16.29
CA THR A 420 -77.21 35.60 -15.42
C THR A 420 -77.34 36.96 -16.11
N LYS A 421 -78.48 37.21 -16.77
CA LYS A 421 -78.85 38.52 -17.31
C LYS A 421 -78.99 39.54 -16.17
N GLY A 422 -77.92 40.24 -15.85
CA GLY A 422 -77.86 41.24 -14.78
C GLY A 422 -76.88 42.37 -15.11
N LEU A 423 -77.42 43.50 -15.53
CA LEU A 423 -76.83 44.85 -15.60
C LEU A 423 -75.43 45.02 -16.25
N GLU A 424 -75.46 45.51 -17.49
CA GLU A 424 -74.48 46.38 -18.15
C GLU A 424 -72.96 46.04 -18.10
N ASP A 425 -72.49 45.52 -19.25
CA ASP A 425 -71.15 45.68 -19.84
C ASP A 425 -69.90 45.11 -19.12
N LEU A 426 -70.03 44.34 -18.05
CA LEU A 426 -68.91 43.56 -17.49
C LEU A 426 -69.04 42.05 -17.73
N GLN A 427 -68.64 41.59 -18.92
CA GLN A 427 -68.56 40.15 -19.25
C GLN A 427 -67.42 39.45 -18.49
N ILE A 428 -67.69 39.04 -17.25
CA ILE A 428 -66.82 38.15 -16.48
C ILE A 428 -66.97 36.74 -17.07
N HIS A 429 -66.03 36.34 -17.94
CA HIS A 429 -65.90 34.96 -18.36
C HIS A 429 -65.31 34.12 -17.22
N THR A 430 -66.14 33.30 -16.57
CA THR A 430 -65.66 32.28 -15.64
C THR A 430 -64.77 31.28 -16.37
N VAL A 431 -63.54 31.10 -15.88
CA VAL A 431 -62.54 30.18 -16.43
C VAL A 431 -62.62 28.86 -15.64
N GLY A 432 -62.65 27.73 -16.34
CA GLY A 432 -62.82 26.43 -15.70
C GLY A 432 -61.52 25.95 -15.05
N CYS A 433 -61.51 25.74 -13.74
CA CYS A 433 -60.33 25.28 -13.01
C CYS A 433 -59.95 23.84 -13.42
N GLY A 434 -58.73 23.64 -13.94
CA GLY A 434 -58.21 22.33 -14.32
C GLY A 434 -57.41 21.70 -13.19
N THR A 435 -57.76 20.47 -12.81
CA THR A 435 -57.19 19.82 -11.61
C THR A 435 -56.34 18.59 -11.92
N ALA A 436 -56.67 17.81 -12.96
CA ALA A 436 -55.93 16.62 -13.36
C ALA A 436 -56.07 16.32 -14.86
N PHE A 437 -55.16 15.53 -15.43
CA PHE A 437 -55.27 15.00 -16.79
C PHE A 437 -54.56 13.65 -16.96
N ASP A 438 -54.99 12.83 -17.92
CA ASP A 438 -54.32 11.56 -18.27
C ASP A 438 -54.37 11.25 -19.77
N PHE A 439 -53.26 10.75 -20.31
CA PHE A 439 -53.12 10.35 -21.70
C PHE A 439 -53.68 8.93 -21.93
N HIS A 440 -54.19 8.66 -23.14
CA HIS A 440 -54.61 7.32 -23.53
C HIS A 440 -53.39 6.42 -23.84
N LYS A 441 -53.32 5.20 -23.28
CA LYS A 441 -52.14 4.31 -23.41
C LYS A 441 -51.70 4.03 -24.87
N GLU A 442 -52.68 3.97 -25.77
CA GLU A 442 -52.49 3.59 -27.18
C GLU A 442 -52.61 4.75 -28.19
N ILE A 443 -53.07 5.93 -27.75
CA ILE A 443 -53.47 7.03 -28.66
C ILE A 443 -52.86 8.33 -28.16
N ASP A 444 -51.62 8.60 -28.58
CA ASP A 444 -50.76 9.66 -28.03
C ASP A 444 -51.40 11.05 -28.06
N TYR A 445 -52.19 11.36 -29.10
CA TYR A 445 -52.87 12.65 -29.26
C TYR A 445 -54.17 12.79 -28.44
N LEU A 446 -54.58 11.79 -27.67
CA LEU A 446 -55.86 11.74 -26.95
C LEU A 446 -55.64 11.74 -25.44
N PHE A 447 -56.29 12.67 -24.74
CA PHE A 447 -56.25 12.74 -23.27
C PHE A 447 -57.59 13.17 -22.66
N LEU A 448 -57.76 12.87 -21.38
CA LEU A 448 -58.86 13.38 -20.55
C LEU A 448 -58.37 14.47 -19.61
N VAL A 449 -59.27 15.38 -19.26
CA VAL A 449 -59.05 16.47 -18.30
C VAL A 449 -60.16 16.46 -17.26
N GLY A 450 -59.79 16.42 -15.99
CA GLY A 450 -60.67 16.66 -14.85
C GLY A 450 -60.67 18.14 -14.47
N THR A 451 -61.84 18.63 -14.07
CA THR A 451 -62.04 20.00 -13.59
C THR A 451 -62.62 20.03 -12.18
N GLU A 452 -62.47 21.14 -11.48
CA GLU A 452 -63.01 21.34 -10.12
C GLU A 452 -64.54 21.19 -10.06
N GLU A 453 -65.25 21.51 -11.16
CA GLU A 453 -66.69 21.30 -11.33
C GLU A 453 -67.12 19.82 -11.41
N GLY A 454 -66.18 18.87 -11.34
CA GLY A 454 -66.44 17.44 -11.56
C GLY A 454 -66.70 17.07 -13.03
N LYS A 455 -66.68 18.03 -13.96
CA LYS A 455 -66.80 17.79 -15.40
C LYS A 455 -65.51 17.18 -15.95
N ILE A 456 -65.65 16.16 -16.82
CA ILE A 456 -64.54 15.53 -17.53
C ILE A 456 -64.61 15.89 -19.02
N TYR A 457 -63.54 16.45 -19.55
CA TYR A 457 -63.41 16.82 -20.96
C TYR A 457 -62.53 15.81 -21.70
N LYS A 458 -62.96 15.41 -22.90
CA LYS A 458 -62.17 14.61 -23.84
C LYS A 458 -61.51 15.53 -24.86
N VAL A 459 -60.19 15.42 -24.97
CA VAL A 459 -59.36 16.37 -25.73
C VAL A 459 -58.55 15.63 -26.79
N ARG A 460 -58.38 16.25 -27.95
CA ARG A 460 -57.40 15.83 -28.96
C ARG A 460 -56.38 16.94 -29.15
N GLN A 461 -55.09 16.64 -28.96
CA GLN A 461 -53.96 17.58 -28.98
C GLN A 461 -53.93 18.49 -30.23
N HIS A 462 -54.37 17.97 -31.37
CA HIS A 462 -54.39 18.67 -32.66
C HIS A 462 -55.73 19.39 -32.97
N CYS A 463 -56.65 19.53 -32.00
CA CYS A 463 -57.94 20.16 -32.21
C CYS A 463 -58.36 21.00 -30.99
N PRO A 464 -58.52 22.34 -31.13
CA PRO A 464 -58.88 23.22 -30.02
C PRO A 464 -60.33 23.05 -29.53
N GLN A 465 -61.17 22.27 -30.24
CA GLN A 465 -62.50 21.90 -29.78
C GLN A 465 -62.44 20.65 -28.87
N CYS A 466 -62.53 20.91 -27.56
CA CYS A 466 -62.74 19.86 -26.56
C CYS A 466 -64.20 19.39 -26.56
N GLN A 467 -64.44 18.11 -26.26
CA GLN A 467 -65.79 17.55 -26.14
C GLN A 467 -66.05 17.17 -24.69
N LEU A 468 -67.08 17.77 -24.08
CA LEU A 468 -67.55 17.40 -22.73
C LEU A 468 -68.13 15.98 -22.76
N LEU A 469 -67.73 15.12 -21.80
CA LEU A 469 -68.26 13.76 -21.71
C LEU A 469 -69.57 13.71 -20.92
N THR A 470 -70.68 14.10 -21.56
CA THR A 470 -72.03 14.05 -20.97
C THR A 470 -72.62 12.64 -21.02
N GLY A 471 -72.10 11.72 -20.20
CA GLY A 471 -72.70 10.39 -20.00
C GLY A 471 -71.88 9.45 -19.13
N PRO A 472 -72.49 8.39 -18.57
CA PRO A 472 -71.79 7.41 -17.76
C PRO A 472 -70.76 6.64 -18.60
N LEU A 473 -69.51 6.61 -18.14
CA LEU A 473 -68.43 5.86 -18.76
C LEU A 473 -68.76 4.37 -18.77
N ARG A 474 -68.83 3.76 -19.96
CA ARG A 474 -69.04 2.30 -20.06
C ARG A 474 -67.76 1.57 -19.63
N PRO A 475 -67.82 0.60 -18.70
CA PRO A 475 -66.65 -0.19 -18.35
C PRO A 475 -66.16 -0.95 -19.59
N GLY A 476 -64.89 -0.76 -19.95
CA GLY A 476 -64.23 -1.42 -21.08
C GLY A 476 -64.10 -0.60 -22.37
N SER A 477 -64.59 0.65 -22.47
CA SER A 477 -64.51 1.41 -23.74
C SER A 477 -63.28 2.32 -23.91
N LEU A 478 -62.42 2.48 -22.89
CA LEU A 478 -61.23 3.35 -22.91
C LEU A 478 -60.12 2.78 -22.00
N SER A 479 -58.87 2.70 -22.49
CA SER A 479 -57.70 2.13 -21.79
C SER A 479 -56.74 3.21 -21.25
N PHE A 480 -57.16 3.91 -20.19
CA PHE A 480 -56.32 4.88 -19.45
C PHE A 480 -55.36 4.22 -18.46
N SER A 481 -54.60 5.01 -17.69
CA SER A 481 -53.53 4.51 -16.82
C SER A 481 -54.03 3.76 -15.57
N THR A 482 -54.43 2.50 -15.76
CA THR A 482 -54.65 1.51 -14.70
C THR A 482 -53.35 0.82 -14.24
N ASP A 483 -52.25 1.56 -14.18
CA ASP A 483 -51.07 1.10 -13.46
C ASP A 483 -51.36 1.18 -11.95
N PRO A 484 -51.15 0.12 -11.15
CA PRO A 484 -51.38 0.15 -9.70
C PRO A 484 -50.38 1.05 -8.93
N VAL A 485 -49.59 1.84 -9.66
CA VAL A 485 -48.56 2.77 -9.18
C VAL A 485 -48.99 4.24 -9.42
N ARG A 486 -50.06 4.50 -10.20
CA ARG A 486 -50.26 5.83 -10.84
C ARG A 486 -51.71 6.34 -10.88
N THR A 487 -52.56 5.92 -9.93
CA THR A 487 -54.00 6.22 -9.86
C THR A 487 -54.35 7.59 -9.23
N ASP A 488 -53.90 8.68 -9.85
CA ASP A 488 -54.33 10.06 -9.52
C ASP A 488 -55.39 10.60 -10.50
N LEU A 489 -56.55 9.94 -10.50
CA LEU A 489 -57.82 10.49 -11.01
C LEU A 489 -58.86 10.55 -9.88
N ARG A 490 -58.43 11.06 -8.71
CA ARG A 490 -59.35 11.52 -7.67
C ARG A 490 -59.84 12.92 -8.05
N ALA A 491 -61.09 13.02 -8.46
CA ALA A 491 -61.80 14.28 -8.36
C ALA A 491 -61.88 14.64 -6.86
N HIS A 492 -61.20 15.71 -6.47
CA HIS A 492 -61.22 16.18 -5.09
C HIS A 492 -62.59 16.84 -4.83
N GLN A 493 -63.53 16.06 -4.30
CA GLN A 493 -64.68 16.62 -3.62
C GLN A 493 -64.19 17.32 -2.34
N PHE A 494 -64.55 18.60 -2.21
CA PHE A 494 -64.56 19.33 -0.94
C PHE A 494 -65.80 18.96 -0.13
#